data_AF-A0A934D5K8-F1
#
_entry.id   AF-A0A934D5K8-F1
#
_cell.length_a   1.000
_cell.length_b   1.000
_cell.length_c   1.000
_cell.angle_alpha   90.00
_cell.angle_beta   90.00
_cell.angle_gamma   90.00
#
_symmetry.space_group_name_H-M   'P 1'
#
loop_
_entity.id
_entity.type
_entity.pdbx_description
1 polymer ?
#
loop_
_entity_poly.entity_id
_entity_poly.type
_entity_poly.pdbx_seq_one_letter_code
_entity_poly.pdbx_strand_id
1 'polypeptide(L)'
;MRVLGRVIVLLTMMLGPVLPAWAAAAENVTGNDTQVLSQFNRYQVQEGEAVKIGDQQKHRILFYMGAALLMLVLATASLGVAMAIYNKPLFIGHMVAAGLTVTLAIAHAVVAVVWFFPF
;
A
#
# COMPACT_ATOMS: atom_id res chain seq x y z
N MET A 1 -2.56 17.56 -34.85
CA MET A 1 -1.72 16.33 -34.92
C MET A 1 -0.21 16.60 -34.79
N ARG A 2 0.35 17.74 -35.24
CA ARG A 2 1.80 18.02 -35.15
C ARG A 2 2.36 18.23 -33.73
N VAL A 3 1.53 18.66 -32.79
CA VAL A 3 1.93 18.88 -31.37
C VAL A 3 1.99 17.58 -30.59
N LEU A 4 1.11 16.62 -30.91
CA LEU A 4 1.05 15.30 -30.26
C LEU A 4 2.33 14.49 -30.51
N GLY A 5 2.86 14.54 -31.73
CA GLY A 5 4.13 13.87 -32.08
C GLY A 5 5.34 14.46 -31.35
N ARG A 6 5.35 15.77 -31.08
CA ARG A 6 6.44 16.43 -30.33
C ARG A 6 6.43 16.07 -28.83
N VAL A 7 5.23 15.92 -28.25
CA VAL A 7 5.08 15.49 -26.85
C VAL A 7 5.53 14.04 -26.66
N ILE A 8 5.21 13.16 -27.62
CA ILE A 8 5.61 11.74 -27.54
C ILE A 8 7.14 11.59 -27.65
N VAL A 9 7.80 12.33 -28.55
CA VAL A 9 9.27 12.28 -28.69
C VAL A 9 9.99 12.82 -27.44
N LEU A 10 9.46 13.88 -26.82
CA LEU A 10 10.01 14.42 -25.56
C LEU A 10 9.79 13.48 -24.37
N LEU A 11 8.68 12.73 -24.33
CA LEU A 11 8.40 11.77 -23.27
C LEU A 11 9.33 10.54 -23.34
N THR A 12 9.69 10.10 -24.55
CA THR A 12 10.65 8.99 -24.73
C THR A 12 12.10 9.35 -24.40
N MET A 13 12.49 10.63 -24.44
CA MET A 13 13.87 11.04 -24.11
C MET A 13 14.16 11.15 -22.60
N MET A 14 13.11 11.15 -21.76
CA MET A 14 13.23 11.13 -20.29
C MET A 14 13.35 9.69 -19.72
N LEU A 15 13.16 8.65 -20.55
CA LEU A 15 13.42 7.26 -20.20
C LEU A 15 14.86 6.86 -20.59
N GLY A 16 15.85 7.58 -20.05
CA GLY A 16 17.23 7.09 -20.07
C GLY A 16 17.34 5.82 -19.22
N PRO A 17 18.20 4.84 -19.58
CA PRO A 17 18.41 3.67 -18.76
C PRO A 17 19.06 4.08 -17.44
N VAL A 18 18.31 4.02 -16.34
CA VAL A 18 18.87 4.02 -14.98
C VAL A 18 19.58 2.68 -14.81
N LEU A 19 20.83 2.61 -15.24
CA LEU A 19 21.67 1.47 -14.89
C LEU A 19 21.89 1.49 -13.38
N PRO A 20 21.63 0.38 -12.66
CA PRO A 20 21.91 0.31 -11.24
C PRO A 20 23.43 0.47 -11.01
N ALA A 21 23.80 1.36 -10.10
CA ALA A 21 25.19 1.68 -9.75
C ALA A 21 25.97 0.51 -9.10
N TRP A 22 25.33 -0.64 -8.88
CA TRP A 22 25.91 -1.82 -8.23
C TRP A 22 26.90 -2.62 -9.10
N ALA A 23 26.97 -2.37 -10.40
CA ALA A 23 27.80 -3.18 -11.32
C ALA A 23 29.31 -2.92 -11.18
N ALA A 24 29.73 -1.95 -10.35
CA ALA A 24 31.13 -1.56 -10.15
C ALA A 24 31.79 -2.13 -8.88
N ALA A 25 31.11 -2.98 -8.10
CA ALA A 25 31.64 -3.54 -6.85
C ALA A 25 31.95 -5.04 -6.98
N ALA A 26 33.01 -5.37 -7.71
CA ALA A 26 33.66 -6.67 -7.63
C ALA A 26 35.07 -6.48 -7.02
N GLU A 27 35.11 -6.13 -5.74
CA GLU A 27 36.34 -6.04 -4.96
C GLU A 27 36.32 -7.14 -3.88
N ASN A 28 37.47 -7.79 -3.69
CA ASN A 28 37.65 -9.02 -2.90
C ASN A 28 37.08 -8.92 -1.47
N VAL A 29 35.98 -9.62 -1.22
CA VAL A 29 35.36 -9.78 0.10
C VAL A 29 36.28 -10.65 0.97
N THR A 30 37.09 -10.02 1.82
CA THR A 30 37.87 -10.72 2.86
C THR A 30 37.00 -11.00 4.07
N GLY A 31 37.25 -12.11 4.77
CA GLY A 31 36.33 -12.79 5.71
C GLY A 31 35.78 -12.03 6.92
N ASN A 32 36.03 -10.73 7.07
CA ASN A 32 35.38 -9.86 8.07
C ASN A 32 34.05 -9.26 7.57
N ASP A 33 33.89 -9.03 6.27
CA ASP A 33 32.69 -8.38 5.72
C ASP A 33 31.45 -9.28 5.82
N THR A 34 31.65 -10.60 5.71
CA THR A 34 30.58 -11.59 5.91
C THR A 34 30.12 -11.64 7.37
N GLN A 35 30.99 -11.32 8.33
CA GLN A 35 30.63 -11.30 9.75
C GLN A 35 29.72 -10.11 10.07
N VAL A 36 29.99 -8.93 9.51
CA VAL A 36 29.12 -7.76 9.66
C VAL A 36 27.77 -8.01 8.99
N LEU A 37 27.75 -8.56 7.78
CA LEU A 37 26.50 -8.96 7.10
C LEU A 37 25.72 -10.03 7.90
N SER A 38 26.42 -10.98 8.53
CA SER A 38 25.77 -11.99 9.38
C SER A 38 25.16 -11.41 10.66
N GLN A 39 25.73 -10.33 11.21
CA GLN A 39 25.21 -9.64 12.39
C GLN A 39 23.95 -8.82 12.08
N PHE A 40 23.85 -8.22 10.88
CA PHE A 40 22.62 -7.58 10.42
C PHE A 40 21.51 -8.59 10.12
N ASN A 41 21.85 -9.76 9.56
CA ASN A 41 20.89 -10.84 9.30
C ASN A 41 20.27 -11.37 10.61
N ARG A 42 21.04 -11.46 11.71
CA ARG A 42 20.51 -11.88 13.02
C ARG A 42 19.50 -10.91 13.62
N TYR A 43 19.51 -9.64 13.23
CA TYR A 43 18.52 -8.64 13.67
C TYR A 43 17.25 -8.62 12.83
N GLN A 44 17.24 -9.22 11.64
CA GLN A 44 16.06 -9.29 10.78
C GLN A 44 15.10 -10.45 11.10
N VAL A 45 15.53 -11.45 11.87
CA VAL A 45 14.71 -12.64 12.23
C VAL A 45 14.20 -12.56 13.67
N GLN A 46 13.93 -11.37 14.17
CA GLN A 46 13.00 -11.22 15.29
C GLN A 46 11.71 -10.67 14.71
N GLU A 47 10.74 -11.57 14.51
CA GLU A 47 9.38 -11.20 14.16
C GLU A 47 8.92 -10.05 15.06
N GLY A 48 8.63 -8.89 14.46
CA GLY A 48 8.22 -7.70 15.20
C GLY A 48 7.01 -7.99 16.08
N GLU A 49 6.82 -7.21 17.14
CA GLU A 49 5.73 -7.40 18.11
C GLU A 49 4.33 -7.50 17.45
N ALA A 50 4.15 -6.87 16.28
CA ALA A 50 2.95 -6.99 15.44
C ALA A 50 2.65 -8.42 14.93
N VAL A 51 3.65 -9.30 14.83
CA VAL A 51 3.51 -10.71 14.41
C VAL A 51 3.16 -11.61 15.61
N LYS A 52 3.57 -11.23 16.83
CA LYS A 52 3.35 -11.98 18.08
C LYS A 52 1.90 -11.97 18.59
N ILE A 53 1.01 -11.27 17.89
CA ILE A 53 -0.43 -11.31 18.16
C ILE A 53 -0.97 -12.69 17.77
N GLY A 54 -1.76 -13.33 18.64
CA GLY A 54 -2.35 -14.64 18.34
C GLY A 54 -3.28 -14.59 17.11
N ASP A 55 -3.31 -15.66 16.31
CA ASP A 55 -4.05 -15.68 15.05
C ASP A 55 -5.55 -15.42 15.22
N GLN A 56 -6.15 -15.91 16.31
CA GLN A 56 -7.54 -15.61 16.64
C GLN A 56 -7.79 -14.11 16.80
N GLN A 57 -6.83 -13.38 17.40
CA GLN A 57 -6.94 -11.94 17.59
C GLN A 57 -6.75 -11.18 16.27
N LYS A 58 -5.81 -11.61 15.41
CA LYS A 58 -5.65 -11.07 14.04
C LYS A 58 -6.95 -11.17 13.24
N HIS A 59 -7.60 -12.34 13.24
CA HIS A 59 -8.88 -12.55 12.55
C HIS A 59 -9.99 -11.66 13.13
N ARG A 60 -10.09 -11.51 14.45
CA ARG A 60 -11.09 -10.64 15.08
C ARG A 60 -10.89 -9.17 14.70
N ILE A 61 -9.65 -8.68 14.72
CA ILE A 61 -9.35 -7.30 14.33
C ILE A 61 -9.71 -7.09 12.85
N LEU A 62 -9.30 -8.02 11.97
CA LEU A 62 -9.60 -7.92 10.55
C LEU A 62 -11.12 -7.94 10.30
N PHE A 63 -11.86 -8.79 11.03
CA PHE A 63 -13.32 -8.85 10.96
C PHE A 63 -13.98 -7.52 11.34
N TYR A 64 -13.59 -6.91 12.47
CA TYR A 64 -14.16 -5.62 12.88
C TYR A 64 -13.78 -4.47 11.93
N MET A 65 -12.55 -4.46 11.41
CA MET A 65 -12.16 -3.50 10.36
C MET A 65 -13.02 -3.68 9.09
N GLY A 66 -13.24 -4.93 8.66
CA GLY A 66 -14.08 -5.24 7.50
C GLY A 66 -15.55 -4.87 7.71
N ALA A 67 -16.09 -5.09 8.91
CA ALA A 67 -17.44 -4.67 9.27
C ALA A 67 -17.61 -3.14 9.25
N ALA A 68 -16.63 -2.41 9.79
CA ALA A 68 -16.61 -0.95 9.73
C ALA A 68 -16.53 -0.44 8.27
N LEU A 69 -15.69 -1.08 7.44
CA LEU A 69 -15.58 -0.79 6.01
C LEU A 69 -16.92 -1.01 5.31
N LEU A 70 -17.59 -2.13 5.56
CA LEU A 70 -18.90 -2.43 4.97
C LEU A 70 -19.94 -1.37 5.32
N MET A 71 -19.99 -0.93 6.58
CA MET A 71 -20.89 0.15 7.00
C MET A 71 -20.58 1.47 6.29
N LEU A 72 -19.30 1.82 6.16
CA LEU A 72 -18.82 3.01 5.45
C LEU A 72 -19.19 2.97 3.96
N VAL A 73 -19.03 1.83 3.30
CA VAL A 73 -19.44 1.62 1.89
C VAL A 73 -20.94 1.83 1.73
N LEU A 74 -21.76 1.22 2.58
CA LEU A 74 -23.22 1.36 2.52
C LEU A 74 -23.67 2.80 2.78
N ALA A 75 -23.05 3.49 3.74
CA ALA A 75 -23.31 4.91 3.99
C ALA A 75 -22.90 5.80 2.81
N THR A 76 -21.72 5.55 2.22
CA THR A 76 -21.23 6.31 1.05
C THR A 76 -22.12 6.09 -0.17
N ALA A 77 -22.55 4.85 -0.39
CA ALA A 77 -23.47 4.49 -1.47
C ALA A 77 -24.85 5.13 -1.28
N SER A 78 -25.42 5.10 -0.07
CA SER A 78 -26.71 5.73 0.20
C SER A 78 -26.67 7.25 0.03
N LEU A 79 -25.59 7.90 0.46
CA LEU A 79 -25.31 9.32 0.17
C LEU A 79 -25.22 9.57 -1.34
N GLY A 80 -24.51 8.72 -2.08
CA GLY A 80 -24.40 8.80 -3.54
C GLY A 80 -25.75 8.71 -4.25
N VAL A 81 -26.59 7.74 -3.85
CA VAL A 81 -27.96 7.57 -4.34
C VAL A 81 -28.83 8.78 -4.00
N ALA A 82 -28.71 9.32 -2.79
CA ALA A 82 -29.45 10.51 -2.36
C ALA A 82 -29.12 11.74 -3.23
N MET A 83 -27.86 11.89 -3.66
CA MET A 83 -27.47 12.97 -4.56
C MET A 83 -27.92 12.72 -6.00
N ALA A 84 -27.70 11.51 -6.52
CA ALA A 84 -27.95 11.19 -7.92
C ALA A 84 -29.44 11.15 -8.28
N ILE A 85 -30.29 10.63 -7.38
CA ILE A 85 -31.73 10.48 -7.63
C ILE A 85 -32.52 11.65 -7.06
N TYR A 86 -32.24 12.05 -5.83
CA TYR A 86 -33.06 13.04 -5.11
C TYR A 86 -32.50 14.47 -5.17
N ASN A 87 -31.40 14.70 -5.90
CA ASN A 87 -30.75 16.01 -6.06
C ASN A 87 -30.45 16.72 -4.72
N LYS A 88 -30.18 15.96 -3.65
CA LYS A 88 -29.83 16.53 -2.35
C LYS A 88 -28.38 17.03 -2.34
N PRO A 89 -28.07 18.19 -1.72
CA PRO A 89 -26.72 18.76 -1.70
C PRO A 89 -25.82 18.10 -0.63
N LEU A 90 -25.64 16.77 -0.72
CA LEU A 90 -24.87 15.97 0.25
C LEU A 90 -23.43 15.67 -0.22
N PHE A 91 -22.93 16.45 -1.19
CA PHE A 91 -21.65 16.22 -1.86
C PHE A 91 -20.48 16.12 -0.89
N ILE A 92 -20.36 17.07 0.04
CA ILE A 92 -19.26 17.09 1.02
C ILE A 92 -19.32 15.84 1.91
N GLY A 93 -20.51 15.46 2.38
CA GLY A 93 -20.69 14.25 3.20
C GLY A 93 -20.30 12.98 2.45
N HIS A 94 -20.70 12.85 1.18
CA HIS A 94 -20.31 11.72 0.34
C HIS A 94 -18.80 11.69 0.09
N MET A 95 -18.17 12.83 -0.21
CA MET A 95 -16.73 12.89 -0.48
C MET A 95 -15.90 12.52 0.76
N VAL A 96 -16.29 12.99 1.94
CA VAL A 96 -15.62 12.61 3.20
C VAL A 96 -15.80 11.13 3.49
N ALA A 97 -17.02 10.59 3.37
CA ALA A 97 -17.30 9.18 3.58
C ALA A 97 -16.53 8.28 2.58
N ALA A 98 -16.46 8.68 1.31
CA ALA A 98 -15.69 8.00 0.29
C ALA A 98 -14.19 7.99 0.62
N GLY A 99 -13.63 9.13 1.04
CA GLY A 99 -12.23 9.21 1.47
C GLY A 99 -11.92 8.27 2.62
N LEU A 100 -12.73 8.29 3.69
CA LEU A 100 -12.58 7.38 4.83
C LEU A 100 -12.70 5.91 4.43
N THR A 101 -13.64 5.59 3.53
CA THR A 101 -13.83 4.24 2.99
C THR A 101 -12.57 3.75 2.28
N VAL A 102 -12.01 4.57 1.39
CA VAL A 102 -10.79 4.20 0.64
C VAL A 102 -9.60 4.04 1.56
N THR A 103 -9.38 4.96 2.50
CA THR A 103 -8.29 4.86 3.48
C THR A 103 -8.40 3.59 4.32
N LEU A 104 -9.60 3.27 4.83
CA LEU A 104 -9.81 2.06 5.63
C LEU A 104 -9.69 0.80 4.78
N ALA A 105 -10.11 0.81 3.51
CA ALA A 105 -9.96 -0.31 2.59
C ALA A 105 -8.49 -0.64 2.32
N ILE A 106 -7.65 0.38 2.12
CA ILE A 106 -6.21 0.20 1.96
C ILE A 106 -5.62 -0.37 3.23
N ALA A 107 -5.92 0.21 4.40
CA ALA A 107 -5.42 -0.31 5.68
C ALA A 107 -5.85 -1.76 5.92
N HIS A 108 -7.11 -2.10 5.65
CA HIS A 108 -7.63 -3.46 5.78
C HIS A 108 -6.92 -4.45 4.84
N ALA A 109 -6.72 -4.07 3.58
CA ALA A 109 -6.02 -4.91 2.61
C ALA A 109 -4.55 -5.13 3.00
N VAL A 110 -3.84 -4.07 3.38
CA VAL A 110 -2.43 -4.15 3.80
C VAL A 110 -2.29 -5.04 5.04
N VAL A 111 -3.12 -4.83 6.06
CA VAL A 111 -3.09 -5.63 7.29
C VAL A 111 -3.40 -7.10 6.99
N ALA A 112 -4.36 -7.39 6.11
CA ALA A 112 -4.66 -8.77 5.70
C ALA A 112 -3.45 -9.45 5.03
N VAL A 113 -2.78 -8.76 4.11
CA VAL A 113 -1.60 -9.30 3.42
C VAL A 113 -0.45 -9.50 4.40
N VAL A 114 -0.11 -8.47 5.19
CA VAL A 114 1.03 -8.51 6.11
C VAL A 114 0.85 -9.56 7.21
N TRP A 115 -0.36 -9.78 7.70
CA TRP A 115 -0.60 -10.74 8.78
C TRP A 115 -0.75 -12.19 8.32
N PHE A 116 -1.31 -12.44 7.13
CA PHE A 116 -1.64 -13.80 6.68
C PHE A 116 -0.76 -14.31 5.54
N PHE A 117 0.02 -13.44 4.90
CA PHE A 117 1.00 -13.79 3.87
C PHE A 117 2.38 -13.17 4.16
N PRO A 118 3.01 -13.48 5.30
CA PRO A 118 4.39 -13.07 5.55
C PRO A 118 5.32 -13.93 4.66
N PHE A 119 5.82 -13.33 3.58
CA PHE A 119 6.82 -13.92 2.68
C PHE A 119 8.24 -13.62 3.15
#